data_AF-A0A8I2KMZ1-F1
#
_entry.id   AF-A0A8I2KMZ1-F1
#
_cell.length_a   1.000
_cell.length_b   1.000
_cell.length_c   1.000
_cell.angle_alpha   90.00
_cell.angle_beta   90.00
_cell.angle_gamma   90.00
#
_symmetry.space_group_name_H-M   'P 1'
#
loop_
_entity.id
_entity.type
_entity.pdbx_description
1 polymer ?
#
loop_
_entity_poly.entity_id
_entity_poly.type
_entity_poly.pdbx_seq_one_letter_code
_entity_poly.pdbx_strand_id
1 'polypeptide(L)'
;MSPFLCVAQLTFANSDGFVETHIGFAVELFFLGGSESRTRLILCDMLRQYHALFTDALSHFLKLNTSRLTKITGSDYLDYYENMARELTSSEPMEAMVFGYPGKKVVDEPTPLSISFKCAGPDPMSPLGRSMICAYFPASFVAERGYGILLDLTKRWASSVGLLHGSAGYSLLFEHGVFAGSNTVAETVLPLLKRFPGLDFSDPLHFEVESDLGDGRQ
;
A
#
# COMPACT_ATOMS: atom_id res chain seq x y z
N MET A 1 31.89 5.46 10.01
CA MET A 1 30.92 6.30 10.74
C MET A 1 29.65 6.37 9.91
N SER A 2 28.63 5.58 10.25
CA SER A 2 27.32 5.68 9.60
C SER A 2 26.60 6.90 10.18
N PRO A 3 26.06 7.82 9.35
CA PRO A 3 25.22 8.89 9.88
C PRO A 3 23.96 8.23 10.47
N PHE A 4 23.72 8.45 11.76
CA PHE A 4 22.45 8.08 12.38
C PHE A 4 21.34 8.86 11.67
N LEU A 5 20.62 8.19 10.77
CA LEU A 5 19.37 8.70 10.22
C LEU A 5 18.34 8.63 11.37
N CYS A 6 18.14 9.75 12.07
CA CYS A 6 17.04 9.88 13.01
C CYS A 6 15.75 9.94 12.18
N VAL A 7 15.11 8.80 11.95
CA VAL A 7 13.78 8.77 11.33
C VAL A 7 12.78 9.12 12.42
N ALA A 8 12.27 10.35 12.41
CA ALA A 8 11.30 10.80 13.40
C ALA A 8 9.99 10.03 13.22
N GLN A 9 9.53 9.34 14.26
CA GLN A 9 8.17 8.84 14.35
C GLN A 9 7.24 10.02 14.64
N LEU A 10 6.78 10.68 13.58
CA LEU A 10 5.83 11.78 13.67
C LEU A 10 4.42 11.25 13.45
N THR A 11 3.54 11.65 14.35
CA THR A 11 2.11 11.34 14.34
C THR A 11 1.35 12.65 14.28
N PHE A 12 0.36 12.73 13.40
CA PHE A 12 -0.51 13.89 13.28
C PHE A 12 -1.92 13.50 13.71
N ALA A 13 -2.47 14.28 14.63
CA ALA A 13 -3.79 14.09 15.18
C ALA A 13 -4.65 15.33 14.96
N ASN A 14 -5.97 15.16 14.88
CA ASN A 14 -6.91 16.27 14.81
C ASN A 14 -7.14 16.91 16.19
N SER A 15 -8.02 17.91 16.24
CA SER A 15 -8.38 18.64 17.45
C SER A 15 -8.97 17.77 18.56
N ASP A 16 -9.54 16.62 18.21
CA ASP A 16 -10.15 15.67 19.16
C ASP A 16 -9.12 14.63 19.67
N GLY A 17 -7.86 14.72 19.21
CA GLY A 17 -6.77 13.83 19.61
C GLY A 17 -6.75 12.50 18.86
N PHE A 18 -7.59 12.33 17.84
CA PHE A 18 -7.59 11.15 16.98
C PHE A 18 -6.41 11.21 16.01
N VAL A 19 -5.64 10.13 15.92
CA VAL A 19 -4.50 10.05 15.02
C VAL A 19 -4.98 9.86 13.59
N GLU A 20 -4.63 10.77 12.70
CA GLU A 20 -5.09 10.76 11.31
C GLU A 20 -4.02 10.28 10.33
N THR A 21 -2.74 10.46 10.66
CA THR A 21 -1.65 9.91 9.84
C THR A 21 -0.33 9.76 10.62
N HIS A 22 0.49 8.82 10.17
CA HIS A 22 1.89 8.66 10.59
C HIS A 22 2.84 8.95 9.44
N ILE A 23 4.05 9.44 9.74
CA ILE A 23 5.15 9.39 8.78
C ILE A 23 5.81 8.01 8.82
N GLY A 24 5.96 7.41 7.64
CA GLY A 24 6.80 6.24 7.45
C GLY A 24 7.26 6.16 6.01
N PHE A 25 7.31 4.95 5.46
CA PHE A 25 7.67 4.72 4.07
C PHE A 25 6.58 3.97 3.35
N ALA A 26 6.37 4.28 2.07
CA ALA A 26 5.49 3.52 1.21
C ALA A 26 6.23 3.05 -0.04
N VAL A 27 5.78 1.94 -0.60
CA VAL A 27 6.09 1.50 -1.96
C VAL A 27 4.76 1.33 -2.67
N GLU A 28 4.58 2.07 -3.77
CA GLU A 28 3.39 2.00 -4.60
C GLU A 28 3.78 1.77 -6.06
N LEU A 29 3.24 0.72 -6.66
CA LEU A 29 3.55 0.36 -8.03
C LEU A 29 2.26 0.13 -8.80
N PHE A 30 2.14 0.77 -9.95
CA PHE A 30 1.05 0.60 -10.91
C PHE A 30 1.54 -0.17 -12.13
N PHE A 31 0.77 -1.17 -12.56
CA PHE A 31 1.17 -2.07 -13.63
C PHE A 31 -0.05 -2.59 -14.41
N LEU A 32 0.21 -3.15 -15.60
CA LEU A 32 -0.79 -3.84 -16.41
C LEU A 32 -0.76 -5.36 -16.17
N GLY A 33 -1.80 -6.05 -16.64
CA GLY A 33 -1.84 -7.52 -16.66
C GLY A 33 -2.15 -8.16 -15.31
N GLY A 34 -2.74 -7.43 -14.35
CA GLY A 34 -3.12 -8.01 -13.05
C GLY A 34 -4.20 -9.09 -13.13
N SER A 35 -4.97 -9.14 -14.21
CA SER A 35 -5.92 -10.23 -14.48
C SER A 35 -5.24 -11.55 -14.84
N GLU A 36 -3.95 -11.54 -15.19
CA GLU A 36 -3.21 -12.75 -15.52
C GLU A 36 -2.82 -13.51 -14.24
N SER A 37 -3.06 -14.83 -14.22
CA SER A 37 -2.67 -15.68 -13.09
C SER A 37 -1.16 -15.55 -12.77
N ARG A 38 -0.32 -15.39 -13.80
CA ARG A 38 1.13 -15.15 -13.62
C ARG A 38 1.40 -13.90 -12.77
N THR A 39 0.75 -12.78 -13.10
CA THR A 39 0.93 -11.52 -12.37
C THR A 39 0.40 -11.64 -10.94
N ARG A 40 -0.76 -12.29 -10.73
CA ARG A 40 -1.29 -12.54 -9.38
C ARG A 40 -0.34 -13.38 -8.53
N LEU A 41 0.29 -14.40 -9.10
CA LEU A 41 1.30 -15.22 -8.42
C LEU A 41 2.55 -14.41 -8.06
N ILE A 42 3.00 -13.50 -8.93
CA ILE A 42 4.10 -12.57 -8.63
C ILE A 42 3.72 -11.66 -7.44
N LEU A 43 2.49 -11.16 -7.37
CA LEU A 43 2.02 -10.35 -6.23
C LEU A 43 1.91 -11.17 -4.94
N CYS A 44 1.52 -12.45 -5.04
CA CYS A 44 1.55 -13.36 -3.90
C CYS A 44 2.98 -13.57 -3.39
N ASP A 45 3.97 -13.67 -4.28
CA ASP A 45 5.38 -13.73 -3.88
C ASP A 45 5.84 -12.43 -3.19
N MET A 46 5.45 -11.26 -3.70
CA MET A 46 5.70 -9.98 -3.02
C MET A 46 5.09 -9.96 -1.61
N LEU A 47 3.88 -10.49 -1.45
CA LEU A 47 3.23 -10.64 -0.15
C LEU A 47 3.99 -11.60 0.78
N ARG A 48 4.51 -12.72 0.27
CA ARG A 48 5.36 -13.64 1.05
C ARG A 48 6.66 -12.95 1.49
N GLN A 49 7.30 -12.17 0.62
CA GLN A 49 8.49 -11.40 0.97
C GLN A 49 8.19 -10.37 2.07
N TYR A 50 7.05 -9.68 1.96
CA TYR A 50 6.62 -8.72 2.97
C TYR A 50 6.30 -9.41 4.31
N HIS A 51 5.64 -10.59 4.28
CA HIS A 51 5.44 -11.42 5.46
C HIS A 51 6.76 -11.82 6.13
N ALA A 52 7.79 -12.17 5.35
CA ALA A 52 9.10 -12.53 5.89
C ALA A 52 9.80 -11.36 6.60
N LEU A 53 9.52 -10.11 6.22
CA LEU A 53 10.03 -8.93 6.91
C LEU A 53 9.32 -8.68 8.25
N PHE A 54 8.07 -9.14 8.41
CA PHE A 54 7.17 -8.72 9.48
C PHE A 54 6.36 -9.87 10.11
N THR A 55 6.91 -11.09 10.10
CA THR A 55 6.19 -12.34 10.41
C THR A 55 5.33 -12.28 11.66
N ASP A 56 5.86 -11.74 12.76
CA ASP A 56 5.15 -11.67 14.05
C ASP A 56 4.25 -10.43 14.21
N ALA A 57 4.47 -9.42 13.38
CA ALA A 57 3.81 -8.11 13.45
C ALA A 57 2.51 -8.06 12.62
N LEU A 58 2.42 -8.84 11.54
CA LEU A 58 1.18 -8.99 10.79
C LEU A 58 0.13 -9.72 11.62
N SER A 59 -1.09 -9.19 11.65
CA SER A 59 -2.12 -9.63 12.58
C SER A 59 -3.46 -9.94 11.92
N HIS A 60 -3.80 -9.30 10.80
CA HIS A 60 -5.08 -9.49 10.13
C HIS A 60 -4.94 -9.48 8.61
N PHE A 61 -5.85 -10.15 7.92
CA PHE A 61 -6.00 -10.10 6.46
C PHE A 61 -7.47 -10.08 6.05
N LEU A 62 -7.77 -9.60 4.86
CA LEU A 62 -9.12 -9.58 4.31
C LEU A 62 -9.28 -10.69 3.26
N LYS A 63 -10.22 -11.62 3.49
CA LYS A 63 -10.56 -12.63 2.48
C LYS A 63 -11.29 -11.97 1.31
N LEU A 64 -11.13 -12.52 0.12
CA LEU A 64 -11.79 -12.02 -1.08
C LEU A 64 -13.31 -11.99 -0.88
N ASN A 65 -13.95 -10.92 -1.36
CA ASN A 65 -15.40 -10.70 -1.28
C ASN A 65 -15.97 -10.71 0.15
N THR A 66 -15.15 -10.39 1.15
CA THR A 66 -15.59 -10.23 2.54
C THR A 66 -15.33 -8.81 3.03
N SER A 67 -16.12 -8.36 4.00
CA SER A 67 -15.93 -7.06 4.67
C SER A 67 -15.32 -7.18 6.06
N ARG A 68 -15.05 -8.41 6.53
CA ARG A 68 -14.55 -8.66 7.89
C ARG A 68 -13.11 -9.15 7.86
N LEU A 69 -12.27 -8.48 8.63
CA LEU A 69 -10.88 -8.89 8.85
C LEU A 69 -10.83 -10.27 9.53
N THR A 70 -9.94 -11.12 9.02
CA THR A 70 -9.61 -12.43 9.60
C THR A 70 -8.28 -12.33 10.32
N LYS A 71 -8.20 -12.85 11.55
CA LYS A 71 -6.96 -12.87 12.33
C LYS A 71 -5.95 -13.84 11.72
N ILE A 72 -4.69 -13.43 11.69
CA ILE A 72 -3.54 -14.25 11.30
C ILE A 72 -3.08 -15.06 12.50
N THR A 73 -3.04 -16.38 12.36
CA THR A 73 -2.52 -17.34 13.37
C THR A 73 -1.23 -18.03 12.91
N GLY A 74 -0.80 -17.81 11.68
CA GLY A 74 0.36 -18.43 11.04
C GLY A 74 0.51 -17.93 9.60
N SER A 75 1.16 -18.70 8.73
CA SER A 75 1.41 -18.32 7.34
C SER A 75 0.36 -18.82 6.33
N ASP A 76 -0.65 -19.58 6.77
CA ASP A 76 -1.64 -20.25 5.89
C ASP A 76 -2.45 -19.28 5.01
N TYR A 77 -2.56 -18.01 5.43
CA TYR A 77 -3.22 -16.97 4.62
C TYR A 77 -2.47 -16.67 3.31
N LEU A 78 -1.15 -16.93 3.27
CA LEU A 78 -0.34 -16.80 2.07
C LEU A 78 -0.76 -17.86 1.04
N ASP A 79 -0.97 -19.10 1.50
CA ASP A 79 -1.42 -20.20 0.65
C ASP A 79 -2.87 -19.98 0.20
N TYR A 80 -3.71 -19.38 1.05
CA TYR A 80 -5.06 -18.92 0.66
C TYR A 80 -5.00 -17.98 -0.55
N TYR A 81 -4.20 -16.90 -0.49
CA TYR A 81 -4.11 -15.97 -1.62
C TYR A 81 -3.49 -16.61 -2.87
N GLU A 82 -2.49 -17.47 -2.69
CA GLU A 82 -1.89 -18.18 -3.83
C GLU A 82 -2.86 -19.14 -4.51
N ASN A 83 -3.68 -19.87 -3.74
CA ASN A 83 -4.72 -20.73 -4.29
C ASN A 83 -5.77 -19.89 -5.04
N MET A 84 -6.21 -18.76 -4.47
CA MET A 84 -7.11 -17.84 -5.17
C MET A 84 -6.49 -17.32 -6.47
N ALA A 85 -5.20 -16.96 -6.48
CA ALA A 85 -4.51 -16.49 -7.67
C ALA A 85 -4.46 -17.54 -8.81
N ARG A 86 -4.49 -18.84 -8.46
CA ARG A 86 -4.52 -19.97 -9.40
C ARG A 86 -5.92 -20.32 -9.88
N GLU A 87 -6.91 -20.22 -9.00
CA GLU A 87 -8.30 -20.62 -9.27
C GLU A 87 -9.10 -19.56 -10.02
N LEU A 88 -8.86 -18.27 -9.72
CA LEU A 88 -9.58 -17.17 -10.36
C LEU A 88 -9.30 -17.13 -11.87
N THR A 89 -10.35 -16.98 -12.64
CA THR A 89 -10.25 -16.77 -14.09
C THR A 89 -9.64 -15.41 -14.41
N SER A 90 -9.20 -15.20 -15.66
CA SER A 90 -8.73 -13.89 -16.12
C SER A 90 -9.83 -12.82 -16.15
N SER A 91 -11.09 -13.21 -16.01
CA SER A 91 -12.22 -12.29 -15.93
C SER A 91 -12.49 -11.73 -14.53
N GLU A 92 -11.89 -12.30 -13.50
CA GLU A 92 -12.21 -11.94 -12.12
C GLU A 92 -11.16 -10.98 -11.54
N PRO A 93 -11.54 -9.94 -10.79
CA PRO A 93 -10.58 -9.15 -10.04
C PRO A 93 -10.03 -9.97 -8.87
N MET A 94 -8.84 -9.57 -8.39
CA MET A 94 -8.27 -10.12 -7.16
C MET A 94 -7.81 -8.97 -6.28
N GLU A 95 -8.21 -8.99 -5.03
CA GLU A 95 -7.77 -8.03 -4.03
C GLU A 95 -7.20 -8.78 -2.82
N ALA A 96 -6.10 -8.26 -2.28
CA ALA A 96 -5.53 -8.72 -1.03
C ALA A 96 -5.23 -7.52 -0.16
N MET A 97 -5.50 -7.65 1.13
CA MET A 97 -5.18 -6.64 2.13
C MET A 97 -4.72 -7.33 3.40
N VAL A 98 -3.55 -6.95 3.89
CA VAL A 98 -2.91 -7.53 5.07
C VAL A 98 -2.40 -6.41 5.95
N PHE A 99 -2.65 -6.55 7.25
CA PHE A 99 -2.49 -5.49 8.24
C PHE A 99 -1.71 -5.98 9.45
N GLY A 100 -0.90 -5.10 10.01
CA GLY A 100 -0.16 -5.28 11.24
C GLY A 100 -0.61 -4.31 12.33
N TYR A 101 -1.76 -4.58 12.93
CA TYR A 101 -2.26 -3.78 14.04
C TYR A 101 -1.43 -3.96 15.33
N PRO A 102 -1.12 -2.86 16.05
CA PRO A 102 -0.50 -2.90 17.37
C PRO A 102 -1.26 -3.80 18.35
N GLY A 103 -0.53 -4.65 19.09
CA GLY A 103 -1.14 -5.60 20.02
C GLY A 103 -2.09 -6.62 19.38
N LYS A 104 -2.11 -6.72 18.04
CA LYS A 104 -3.04 -7.55 17.25
C LYS A 104 -4.50 -7.21 17.54
N LYS A 105 -4.80 -5.94 17.82
CA LYS A 105 -6.16 -5.42 18.02
C LYS A 105 -6.47 -4.40 16.94
N VAL A 106 -7.54 -4.63 16.19
CA VAL A 106 -8.05 -3.65 15.23
C VAL A 106 -8.40 -2.37 16.00
N VAL A 107 -7.85 -1.25 15.53
CA VAL A 107 -8.10 0.09 16.03
C VAL A 107 -8.39 0.96 14.83
N ASP A 108 -9.24 1.96 15.03
CA ASP A 108 -9.52 2.99 14.03
C ASP A 108 -8.35 3.99 14.09
N GLU A 109 -7.16 3.58 13.68
CA GLU A 109 -5.97 4.43 13.61
C GLU A 109 -5.15 4.04 12.37
N PRO A 110 -4.34 4.95 11.82
CA PRO A 110 -3.47 4.66 10.69
C PRO A 110 -2.61 3.43 10.95
N THR A 111 -2.62 2.50 10.00
CA THR A 111 -1.92 1.22 10.17
C THR A 111 -0.57 1.32 9.46
N PRO A 112 0.54 1.56 10.20
CA PRO A 112 1.84 1.84 9.58
C PRO A 112 2.51 0.61 8.94
N LEU A 113 1.89 -0.56 9.14
CA LEU A 113 2.34 -1.83 8.62
C LEU A 113 1.18 -2.49 7.87
N SER A 114 1.14 -2.31 6.55
CA SER A 114 0.13 -2.91 5.70
C SER A 114 0.65 -3.18 4.31
N ILE A 115 0.04 -4.14 3.62
CA ILE A 115 0.29 -4.40 2.22
C ILE A 115 -1.05 -4.73 1.57
N SER A 116 -1.29 -4.15 0.40
CA SER A 116 -2.48 -4.38 -0.37
C SER A 116 -2.16 -4.40 -1.84
N PHE A 117 -2.86 -5.24 -2.60
CA PHE A 117 -2.82 -5.16 -4.04
C PHE A 117 -4.21 -5.33 -4.62
N LYS A 118 -4.44 -4.66 -5.74
CA LYS A 118 -5.67 -4.73 -6.53
C LYS A 118 -5.31 -5.10 -7.96
N CYS A 119 -5.79 -6.27 -8.38
CA CYS A 119 -5.73 -6.74 -9.74
C CYS A 119 -7.05 -6.41 -10.42
N ALA A 120 -6.99 -5.52 -11.40
CA ALA A 120 -8.14 -5.19 -12.23
C ALA A 120 -8.68 -6.43 -12.97
N GLY A 121 -10.01 -6.54 -13.04
CA GLY A 121 -10.68 -7.43 -14.00
C GLY A 121 -10.53 -6.90 -15.44
N PRO A 122 -10.98 -7.64 -16.46
CA PRO A 122 -10.90 -7.23 -17.85
C PRO A 122 -11.86 -6.07 -18.16
N ASP A 123 -11.67 -5.43 -19.30
CA ASP A 123 -12.66 -4.55 -19.93
C ASP A 123 -14.05 -5.23 -19.98
N PRO A 124 -15.16 -4.57 -19.57
CA PRO A 124 -15.30 -3.15 -19.18
C PRO A 124 -15.18 -2.86 -17.69
N MET A 125 -14.87 -3.86 -16.86
CA MET A 125 -14.74 -3.67 -15.40
C MET A 125 -13.56 -2.79 -15.03
N SER A 126 -12.51 -2.77 -15.86
CA SER A 126 -11.38 -1.84 -15.76
C SER A 126 -10.87 -1.47 -17.15
N PRO A 127 -11.39 -0.41 -17.78
CA PRO A 127 -11.07 -0.04 -19.17
C PRO A 127 -9.57 0.18 -19.42
N LEU A 128 -8.81 0.51 -18.38
CA LEU A 128 -7.37 0.76 -18.45
C LEU A 128 -6.54 -0.44 -17.96
N GLY A 129 -7.18 -1.50 -17.46
CA GLY A 129 -6.52 -2.70 -16.92
C GLY A 129 -5.51 -2.43 -15.79
N ARG A 130 -5.61 -1.25 -15.15
CA ARG A 130 -4.62 -0.76 -14.18
C ARG A 130 -4.76 -1.53 -12.87
N SER A 131 -3.66 -2.18 -12.51
CA SER A 131 -3.51 -2.89 -11.24
C SER A 131 -2.46 -2.19 -10.40
N MET A 132 -2.51 -2.40 -9.09
CA MET A 132 -1.61 -1.74 -8.15
C MET A 132 -1.20 -2.65 -7.00
N ILE A 133 -0.06 -2.33 -6.40
CA ILE A 133 0.34 -2.80 -5.09
C ILE A 133 0.81 -1.60 -4.28
N CYS A 134 0.36 -1.51 -3.03
CA CYS A 134 0.78 -0.50 -2.06
C CYS A 134 1.19 -1.20 -0.77
N ALA A 135 2.39 -0.91 -0.28
CA ALA A 135 2.93 -1.44 0.96
C ALA A 135 3.46 -0.31 1.85
N TYR A 136 3.04 -0.29 3.12
CA TYR A 136 3.47 0.63 4.14
C TYR A 136 4.51 0.00 5.05
N PHE A 137 5.55 0.76 5.36
CA PHE A 137 6.64 0.36 6.23
C PHE A 137 6.77 1.38 7.36
N PRO A 138 6.86 0.94 8.62
CA PRO A 138 7.06 1.87 9.73
C PRO A 138 8.42 2.56 9.60
N ALA A 139 8.50 3.82 10.02
CA ALA A 139 9.75 4.58 10.07
C ALA A 139 10.92 3.82 10.74
N SER A 140 10.62 3.05 11.80
CA SER A 140 11.60 2.24 12.53
C SER A 140 12.25 1.17 11.67
N PHE A 141 11.53 0.59 10.70
CA PHE A 141 12.08 -0.43 9.82
C PHE A 141 13.29 0.09 9.04
N VAL A 142 13.17 1.26 8.43
CA VAL A 142 14.27 1.90 7.69
C VAL A 142 15.35 2.43 8.64
N ALA A 143 14.97 2.96 9.81
CA ALA A 143 15.94 3.41 10.81
C ALA A 143 16.86 2.26 11.27
N GLU A 144 16.31 1.06 11.46
CA GLU A 144 17.04 -0.11 11.96
C GLU A 144 17.80 -0.88 10.87
N ARG A 145 17.23 -0.98 9.66
CA ARG A 145 17.77 -1.81 8.56
C ARG A 145 18.52 -1.01 7.51
N GLY A 146 18.41 0.31 7.54
CA GLY A 146 18.96 1.22 6.54
C GLY A 146 18.11 1.31 5.28
N TYR A 147 18.19 2.44 4.57
CA TYR A 147 17.37 2.70 3.37
C TYR A 147 17.63 1.72 2.21
N GLY A 148 18.80 1.09 2.16
CA GLY A 148 19.16 0.12 1.11
C GLY A 148 18.15 -1.02 0.98
N ILE A 149 17.57 -1.50 2.09
CA ILE A 149 16.60 -2.60 2.05
C ILE A 149 15.32 -2.21 1.29
N LEU A 150 14.84 -0.97 1.46
CA LEU A 150 13.65 -0.46 0.79
C LEU A 150 13.94 -0.31 -0.70
N LEU A 151 15.08 0.31 -1.03
CA LEU A 151 15.51 0.50 -2.42
C LEU A 151 15.64 -0.84 -3.17
N ASP A 152 16.27 -1.83 -2.55
CA ASP A 152 16.46 -3.16 -3.15
C ASP A 152 15.13 -3.92 -3.29
N LEU A 153 14.24 -3.81 -2.30
CA LEU A 153 12.89 -4.39 -2.38
C LEU A 153 12.10 -3.76 -3.53
N THR A 154 12.04 -2.42 -3.60
CA THR A 154 11.34 -1.69 -4.66
C THR A 154 11.88 -2.06 -6.04
N LYS A 155 13.21 -2.06 -6.24
CA LYS A 155 13.81 -2.44 -7.53
C LYS A 155 13.43 -3.85 -7.96
N ARG A 156 13.48 -4.80 -7.02
CA ARG A 156 13.09 -6.19 -7.31
C ARG A 156 11.61 -6.28 -7.67
N TRP A 157 10.73 -5.64 -6.90
CA TRP A 157 9.29 -5.67 -7.17
C TRP A 157 8.93 -5.00 -8.50
N ALA A 158 9.47 -3.81 -8.75
CA ALA A 158 9.31 -3.07 -10.00
C ALA A 158 9.75 -3.88 -11.23
N SER A 159 10.83 -4.66 -11.11
CA SER A 159 11.34 -5.49 -12.21
C SER A 159 10.54 -6.77 -12.44
N SER A 160 9.70 -7.18 -11.49
CA SER A 160 8.92 -8.43 -11.58
C SER A 160 7.59 -8.26 -12.30
N VAL A 161 7.11 -7.03 -12.50
CA VAL A 161 5.81 -6.73 -13.13
C VAL A 161 5.99 -5.84 -14.35
N GLY A 162 4.96 -5.79 -15.22
CA GLY A 162 4.89 -4.82 -16.31
C GLY A 162 4.60 -3.42 -15.79
N LEU A 163 5.58 -2.81 -15.11
CA LEU A 163 5.47 -1.52 -14.44
C LEU A 163 5.08 -0.41 -15.42
N LEU A 164 4.06 0.36 -15.07
CA LEU A 164 3.70 1.61 -15.75
C LEU A 164 4.40 2.80 -15.10
N HIS A 165 4.22 2.93 -13.79
CA HIS A 165 4.80 3.95 -12.94
C HIS A 165 4.67 3.51 -11.48
N GLY A 166 5.28 4.27 -10.58
CA GLY A 166 5.20 4.03 -9.16
C GLY A 166 6.17 4.92 -8.41
N SER A 167 6.11 4.83 -7.10
CA SER A 167 6.94 5.59 -6.19
C SER A 167 7.34 4.75 -4.98
N ALA A 168 8.43 5.16 -4.34
CA ALA A 168 8.89 4.57 -3.10
C ALA A 168 9.69 5.59 -2.31
N GLY A 169 9.36 5.77 -1.04
CA GLY A 169 10.02 6.77 -0.23
C GLY A 169 9.26 7.11 1.03
N TYR A 170 9.60 8.25 1.62
CA TYR A 170 8.86 8.79 2.75
C TYR A 170 7.42 9.06 2.33
N SER A 171 6.46 8.61 3.13
CA SER A 171 5.04 8.79 2.86
C SER A 171 4.28 9.06 4.15
N LEU A 172 3.16 9.75 3.99
CA LEU A 172 2.11 9.74 4.99
C LEU A 172 1.38 8.39 4.90
N LEU A 173 1.18 7.74 6.05
CA LEU A 173 0.55 6.43 6.19
C LEU A 173 -0.83 6.63 6.83
N PHE A 174 -1.83 5.94 6.30
CA PHE A 174 -3.23 6.14 6.64
C PHE A 174 -3.90 4.84 7.06
N GLU A 175 -5.10 4.97 7.63
CA GLU A 175 -5.99 3.84 7.79
C GLU A 175 -6.62 3.49 6.43
N HIS A 176 -6.51 2.23 6.02
CA HIS A 176 -7.14 1.76 4.80
C HIS A 176 -8.67 1.88 4.91
N GLY A 177 -9.28 2.62 3.97
CA GLY A 177 -10.74 2.80 3.88
C GLY A 177 -11.28 4.13 4.39
N VAL A 178 -10.50 4.90 5.15
CA VAL A 178 -10.90 6.24 5.67
C VAL A 178 -10.72 7.36 4.62
N PHE A 179 -9.93 7.11 3.58
CA PHE A 179 -9.49 8.14 2.63
C PHE A 179 -10.54 8.55 1.58
N ALA A 180 -11.45 7.65 1.19
CA ALA A 180 -12.37 7.92 0.08
C ALA A 180 -13.44 8.98 0.46
N GLY A 181 -13.15 10.25 0.18
CA GLY A 181 -14.11 11.37 0.20
C GLY A 181 -14.21 12.17 1.50
N SER A 182 -13.25 12.08 2.42
CA SER A 182 -13.27 12.86 3.67
C SER A 182 -12.58 14.22 3.53
N ASN A 183 -13.17 15.27 4.10
CA ASN A 183 -12.55 16.61 4.19
C ASN A 183 -11.21 16.60 4.95
N THR A 184 -10.94 15.52 5.68
CA THR A 184 -9.74 15.27 6.48
C THR A 184 -8.44 15.33 5.68
N VAL A 185 -8.48 14.96 4.39
CA VAL A 185 -7.31 15.04 3.50
C VAL A 185 -6.88 16.48 3.25
N ALA A 186 -7.84 17.34 2.95
CA ALA A 186 -7.56 18.74 2.65
C ALA A 186 -7.08 19.50 3.88
N GLU A 187 -7.59 19.15 5.06
CA GLU A 187 -7.32 19.86 6.30
C GLU A 187 -6.04 19.37 7.02
N THR A 188 -5.75 18.07 6.98
CA THR A 188 -4.63 17.50 7.74
C THR A 188 -3.46 17.08 6.85
N VAL A 189 -3.74 16.53 5.67
CA VAL A 189 -2.72 15.92 4.80
C VAL A 189 -2.07 16.94 3.87
N LEU A 190 -2.88 17.72 3.14
CA LEU A 190 -2.36 18.70 2.18
C LEU A 190 -1.42 19.74 2.80
N PRO A 191 -1.68 20.29 4.01
CA PRO A 191 -0.74 21.23 4.62
C PRO A 191 0.63 20.60 4.90
N LEU A 192 0.66 19.31 5.28
CA LEU A 192 1.91 18.58 5.52
C LEU A 192 2.67 18.33 4.22
N LEU A 193 1.99 17.87 3.17
CA LEU A 193 2.60 17.67 1.85
C LEU A 193 3.17 18.99 1.28
N LYS A 194 2.48 20.11 1.48
CA LYS A 194 2.98 21.44 1.09
C LYS A 194 4.21 21.88 1.88
N ARG A 195 4.30 21.49 3.15
CA ARG A 195 5.37 21.91 4.07
C ARG A 195 6.64 21.06 3.95
N PHE A 196 6.49 19.79 3.59
CA PHE A 196 7.59 18.81 3.53
C PHE A 196 7.75 18.25 2.11
N PRO A 197 8.44 18.99 1.20
CA PRO A 197 8.70 18.51 -0.15
C PRO A 197 9.55 17.24 -0.08
N GLY A 198 9.00 16.12 -0.58
CA GLY A 198 9.60 14.80 -0.50
C GLY A 198 8.79 13.77 0.32
N LEU A 199 7.73 14.21 1.01
CA LEU A 199 6.67 13.29 1.42
C LEU A 199 5.83 12.94 0.21
N ASP A 200 5.74 11.65 -0.06
CA ASP A 200 4.79 11.10 -1.00
C ASP A 200 3.43 10.91 -0.35
N PHE A 201 2.44 10.78 -1.21
CA PHE A 201 1.05 10.61 -0.85
C PHE A 201 0.49 9.42 -1.63
N SER A 202 0.42 8.27 -0.95
CA SER A 202 -0.13 7.06 -1.56
C SER A 202 -1.65 7.12 -1.52
N ASP A 203 -2.25 7.46 -2.67
CA ASP A 203 -3.69 7.33 -2.90
C ASP A 203 -3.94 6.16 -3.84
N PRO A 204 -4.29 4.99 -3.29
CA PRO A 204 -4.49 3.81 -4.11
C PRO A 204 -5.73 3.90 -5.02
N LEU A 205 -6.59 4.93 -4.92
CA LEU A 205 -7.86 4.94 -5.66
C LEU A 205 -8.31 6.26 -6.30
N HIS A 206 -7.81 7.46 -5.95
CA HIS A 206 -8.48 8.70 -6.39
C HIS A 206 -7.59 9.94 -6.62
N PHE A 207 -6.46 9.82 -7.35
CA PHE A 207 -5.81 10.99 -7.94
C PHE A 207 -6.30 11.22 -9.38
N GLU A 208 -7.53 11.71 -9.54
CA GLU A 208 -7.97 12.36 -10.78
C GLU A 208 -7.60 13.84 -10.71
N VAL A 209 -6.55 14.22 -11.43
CA VAL A 209 -6.37 15.63 -11.81
C VAL A 209 -7.21 15.82 -13.06
N GLU A 210 -8.41 16.42 -12.93
CA GLU A 210 -9.01 17.09 -14.07
C GLU A 210 -8.08 18.26 -14.42
N SER A 211 -7.25 18.07 -15.45
CA SER A 211 -6.70 19.23 -16.14
C SER A 211 -7.87 19.85 -16.88
N ASP A 212 -8.34 21.01 -16.43
CA ASP A 212 -8.98 21.94 -17.36
C ASP A 212 -8.04 22.03 -18.56
N LEU A 213 -8.54 21.60 -19.71
CA LEU A 213 -7.89 21.58 -21.02
C LEU A 213 -6.61 22.41 -21.02
N GLY A 214 -5.46 21.74 -20.91
CA GLY A 214 -4.18 22.44 -20.99
C GLY A 214 -4.18 23.31 -22.25
N ASP A 215 -3.67 24.53 -22.10
CA ASP A 215 -3.69 25.62 -23.10
C ASP A 215 -2.91 25.32 -24.41
N GLY A 216 -2.67 24.05 -24.72
CA GLY A 216 -2.07 23.54 -25.95
C GLY A 216 -3.01 23.70 -27.14
N ARG A 217 -3.25 24.95 -27.55
CA ARG A 217 -3.48 25.26 -28.96
C ARG A 217 -2.21 24.93 -29.73
N GLN A 218 -2.27 23.91 -30.58
CA GLN A 218 -2.02 24.01 -32.03
C GLN A 218 -2.47 22.74 -32.74
#